data_AF-A0A6M5YXT9-F1
#
_entry.id   AF-A0A6M5YXT9-F1
#
_cell.length_a   1.000
_cell.length_b   1.000
_cell.length_c   1.000
_cell.angle_alpha   90.00
_cell.angle_beta   90.00
_cell.angle_gamma   90.00
#
_symmetry.space_group_name_H-M   'P 1'
#
loop_
_entity.id
_entity.type
_entity.pdbx_description
1 polymer ?
#
loop_
_entity_poly.entity_id
_entity_poly.type
_entity_poly.pdbx_seq_one_letter_code
_entity_poly.pdbx_strand_id
1 'polypeptide(L)'
;MHVYDFVSTKITEPQVRSIISKARYDPGDYTYEARVDGDGYVVRGDEPMAISRLEHAARQLHITVEISSPPATADLAATVYHCDFENATKDTWTFCVYQEFPGSPGLDSVSWKQTTVPQSGESGVEWVIDYLVGIVNYKQSGGKGVYKASQKLGTQLGQKWDTRMESGAQQLFEAGSAPQKNQLLIDNSSGLLANLAVGMDGDIAVVRSNVYSGNAAQFTVEPIYWVALYKDLVKGEVISGNQIHGPLPVKFAGGATSLVFRAYIDGQTFVFEQEGTSNRSTAPLTEMQARIAAVSRPDRALRSPRLAATS
;
A
#
# COMPACT_ATOMS: atom_id res chain seq x y z
N MET A 1 10.25 -30.08 -2.18
CA MET A 1 9.25 -30.44 -3.20
C MET A 1 7.87 -29.88 -2.88
N HIS A 2 7.53 -28.80 -3.58
CA HIS A 2 6.23 -28.13 -3.60
C HIS A 2 5.32 -28.78 -4.64
N VAL A 3 4.01 -28.79 -4.38
CA VAL A 3 3.00 -29.42 -5.26
C VAL A 3 1.91 -28.40 -5.57
N TYR A 4 1.54 -28.28 -6.84
CA TYR A 4 0.51 -27.37 -7.32
C TYR A 4 -0.47 -28.10 -8.22
N ASP A 5 -1.76 -27.86 -8.01
CA ASP A 5 -2.84 -28.38 -8.83
C ASP A 5 -3.36 -27.29 -9.76
N PHE A 6 -3.34 -27.54 -11.06
CA PHE A 6 -3.92 -26.70 -12.10
C PHE A 6 -5.16 -27.41 -12.64
N VAL A 7 -6.34 -27.02 -12.16
CA VAL A 7 -7.62 -27.69 -12.42
C VAL A 7 -8.42 -26.93 -13.48
N SER A 8 -8.63 -27.57 -14.63
CA SER A 8 -9.48 -27.11 -15.72
C SER A 8 -9.62 -28.21 -16.75
N THR A 9 -10.86 -28.52 -17.16
CA THR A 9 -11.15 -29.53 -18.20
C THR A 9 -10.61 -29.18 -19.59
N LYS A 10 -10.06 -27.98 -19.77
CA LYS A 10 -9.54 -27.47 -21.05
C LYS A 10 -8.07 -27.08 -21.01
N ILE A 11 -7.39 -27.17 -19.86
CA ILE A 11 -5.99 -26.76 -19.78
C ILE A 11 -5.06 -27.84 -20.35
N THR A 12 -4.01 -27.41 -21.03
CA THR A 12 -2.97 -28.26 -21.62
C THR A 12 -1.62 -28.05 -20.92
N GLU A 13 -0.71 -29.02 -20.95
CA GLU A 13 0.63 -28.86 -20.36
C GLU A 13 1.37 -27.62 -20.88
N PRO A 14 1.37 -27.29 -22.19
CA PRO A 14 2.00 -26.07 -22.68
C PRO A 14 1.38 -24.79 -22.10
N GLN A 15 0.08 -24.78 -21.81
CA GLN A 15 -0.57 -23.66 -21.14
C GLN A 15 -0.13 -23.55 -19.68
N VAL A 16 0.00 -24.66 -18.95
CA VAL A 16 0.53 -24.67 -17.58
C VAL A 16 1.96 -24.11 -17.56
N ARG A 17 2.83 -24.59 -18.46
CA ARG A 17 4.20 -24.06 -18.64
C ARG A 17 4.21 -22.58 -18.99
N SER A 18 3.27 -22.12 -19.83
CA SER A 18 3.13 -20.71 -20.18
C SER A 18 2.73 -19.86 -18.98
N ILE A 19 1.83 -20.36 -18.12
CA ILE A 19 1.46 -19.68 -16.87
C ILE A 19 2.66 -19.56 -15.95
N ILE A 20 3.40 -20.66 -15.73
CA ILE A 20 4.61 -20.69 -14.88
C ILE A 20 5.67 -19.72 -15.40
N SER A 21 5.95 -19.75 -16.71
CA SER A 21 6.90 -18.84 -17.36
C SER A 21 6.45 -17.38 -17.26
N LYS A 22 5.16 -17.10 -17.49
CA LYS A 22 4.58 -15.76 -17.38
C LYS A 22 4.61 -15.24 -15.93
N ALA A 23 4.49 -16.14 -14.95
CA ALA A 23 4.69 -15.87 -13.53
C ALA A 23 6.18 -15.74 -13.11
N ARG A 24 7.11 -15.81 -14.08
CA ARG A 24 8.56 -15.63 -13.93
C ARG A 24 9.28 -16.76 -13.19
N TYR A 25 8.70 -17.95 -13.20
CA TYR A 25 9.38 -19.18 -12.79
C TYR A 25 9.95 -19.88 -14.04
N ASP A 26 11.05 -20.62 -13.92
CA ASP A 26 11.56 -21.44 -15.02
C ASP A 26 10.73 -22.72 -15.13
N PRO A 27 9.97 -22.95 -16.21
CA PRO A 27 9.20 -24.18 -16.37
C PRO A 27 10.04 -25.45 -16.37
N GLY A 28 11.36 -25.35 -16.60
CA GLY A 28 12.31 -26.45 -16.55
C GLY A 28 12.59 -26.99 -15.14
N ASP A 29 12.33 -26.19 -14.09
CA ASP A 29 12.56 -26.56 -12.69
C ASP A 29 11.41 -27.40 -12.09
N TYR A 30 10.40 -27.71 -12.91
CA TYR A 30 9.19 -28.39 -12.49
C TYR A 30 8.90 -29.64 -13.33
N THR A 31 8.25 -30.63 -12.70
CA THR A 31 7.67 -31.80 -13.34
C THR A 31 6.16 -31.63 -13.46
N TYR A 32 5.58 -32.21 -14.51
CA TYR A 32 4.18 -32.03 -14.88
C TYR A 32 3.56 -33.40 -15.08
N GLU A 33 2.46 -33.67 -14.40
CA GLU A 33 1.73 -34.93 -14.49
C GLU A 33 0.26 -34.61 -14.73
N ALA A 34 -0.37 -35.29 -15.69
CA ALA A 34 -1.81 -35.20 -15.85
C ALA A 34 -2.51 -35.74 -14.59
N ARG A 35 -3.57 -35.06 -14.14
CA ARG A 35 -4.36 -35.53 -13.00
C ARG A 35 -5.10 -36.83 -13.36
N VAL A 36 -5.35 -37.67 -12.35
CA VAL A 36 -5.97 -39.00 -12.51
C VAL A 36 -7.42 -38.92 -12.98
N ASP A 37 -8.14 -37.89 -12.57
CA ASP A 37 -9.50 -37.52 -13.00
C ASP A 37 -9.54 -36.88 -14.40
N GLY A 38 -8.38 -36.59 -14.99
CA GLY A 38 -8.26 -36.03 -16.35
C GLY A 38 -8.60 -34.54 -16.46
N ASP A 39 -8.76 -33.84 -15.34
CA ASP A 39 -9.21 -32.44 -15.31
C ASP A 39 -8.09 -31.41 -15.08
N GLY A 40 -6.86 -31.73 -15.48
CA GLY A 40 -5.76 -30.78 -15.46
C GLY A 40 -4.41 -31.42 -15.18
N TYR A 41 -3.54 -30.68 -14.50
CA TYR A 41 -2.16 -31.07 -14.24
C TYR A 41 -1.75 -30.84 -12.79
N VAL A 42 -0.96 -31.77 -12.26
CA VAL A 42 -0.18 -31.61 -11.03
C VAL A 42 1.24 -31.21 -11.41
N VAL A 43 1.71 -30.12 -10.82
CA VAL A 43 3.06 -29.59 -11.03
C VAL A 43 3.86 -29.73 -9.75
N ARG A 44 5.11 -30.23 -9.84
CA ARG A 44 5.98 -30.39 -8.68
C ARG A 44 7.36 -29.82 -8.94
N GLY A 45 7.96 -29.16 -7.95
CA GLY A 45 9.32 -28.62 -8.07
C GLY A 45 9.90 -28.28 -6.70
N ASP A 46 11.20 -28.00 -6.66
CA ASP A 46 11.88 -27.64 -5.41
C ASP A 46 11.77 -26.15 -5.08
N GLU A 47 11.54 -25.30 -6.10
CA GLU A 47 11.28 -23.88 -5.89
C GLU A 47 9.80 -23.58 -5.66
N PRO A 48 9.43 -22.88 -4.57
CA PRO A 48 8.05 -22.52 -4.31
C PRO A 48 7.54 -21.44 -5.28
N MET A 49 6.37 -21.68 -5.86
CA MET A 49 5.58 -20.71 -6.60
C MET A 49 4.50 -20.08 -5.72
N ALA A 50 4.29 -18.77 -5.88
CA ALA A 50 3.19 -18.05 -5.25
C ALA A 50 1.91 -18.22 -6.08
N ILE A 51 0.84 -18.75 -5.48
CA ILE A 51 -0.45 -19.00 -6.17
C ILE A 51 -0.99 -17.71 -6.81
N SER A 52 -0.95 -16.60 -6.09
CA SER A 52 -1.41 -15.29 -6.60
C SER A 52 -0.71 -14.86 -7.89
N ARG A 53 0.59 -15.18 -8.05
CA ARG A 53 1.34 -14.91 -9.28
C ARG A 53 0.90 -15.82 -10.42
N LEU A 54 0.64 -17.09 -10.13
CA LEU A 54 0.14 -18.05 -11.13
C LEU A 54 -1.27 -17.67 -11.61
N GLU A 55 -2.16 -17.27 -10.69
CA GLU A 55 -3.52 -16.81 -11.02
C GLU A 55 -3.50 -15.50 -11.82
N HIS A 56 -2.61 -14.56 -11.47
CA HIS A 56 -2.44 -13.33 -12.23
C HIS A 56 -1.92 -13.62 -13.64
N ALA A 57 -0.93 -14.50 -13.78
CA ALA A 57 -0.39 -14.93 -15.06
C ALA A 57 -1.46 -15.63 -15.94
N ALA A 58 -2.28 -16.50 -15.35
CA ALA A 58 -3.39 -17.15 -16.04
C ALA A 58 -4.40 -16.13 -16.59
N ARG A 59 -4.76 -15.11 -15.79
CA ARG A 59 -5.63 -14.01 -16.22
C ARG A 59 -5.03 -13.22 -17.39
N GLN A 60 -3.74 -12.90 -17.34
CA GLN A 60 -3.05 -12.19 -18.43
C GLN A 60 -2.97 -13.00 -19.73
N LEU A 61 -2.95 -14.33 -19.64
CA LEU A 61 -2.95 -15.22 -20.79
C LEU A 61 -4.36 -15.60 -21.27
N HIS A 62 -5.40 -15.07 -20.63
CA HIS A 62 -6.80 -15.45 -20.89
C HIS A 62 -7.06 -16.96 -20.74
N ILE A 63 -6.39 -17.61 -19.79
CA ILE A 63 -6.55 -19.03 -19.47
C ILE A 63 -7.42 -19.16 -18.22
N THR A 64 -8.56 -19.83 -18.34
CA THR A 64 -9.42 -20.17 -17.19
C THR A 64 -8.92 -21.45 -16.53
N VAL A 65 -8.40 -21.32 -15.32
CA VAL A 65 -7.87 -22.42 -14.50
C VAL A 65 -8.00 -22.08 -13.02
N GLU A 66 -8.32 -23.08 -12.22
CA GLU A 66 -8.23 -23.02 -10.75
C GLU A 66 -6.86 -23.55 -10.32
N ILE A 67 -6.16 -22.82 -9.46
CA ILE A 67 -4.81 -23.17 -9.02
C ILE A 67 -4.80 -23.34 -7.51
N SER A 68 -4.42 -24.52 -7.02
CA SER A 68 -4.32 -24.80 -5.59
C SER A 68 -3.02 -25.53 -5.26
N SER A 69 -2.74 -25.71 -3.97
CA SER A 69 -1.64 -26.58 -3.49
C SER A 69 -2.05 -27.28 -2.19
N PRO A 70 -1.43 -28.40 -1.79
CA PRO A 70 -1.72 -29.06 -0.52
C PRO A 70 -1.26 -28.25 0.70
N PRO A 71 -1.90 -28.38 1.88
CA PRO A 71 -1.66 -27.54 3.08
C PRO A 71 -0.21 -27.44 3.58
N ALA A 72 0.64 -28.43 3.29
CA ALA A 72 2.06 -28.40 3.68
C ALA A 72 2.92 -27.49 2.79
N THR A 73 2.38 -27.08 1.64
CA THR A 73 3.01 -26.18 0.65
C THR A 73 2.07 -25.05 0.22
N ALA A 74 0.83 -25.08 0.70
CA ALA A 74 -0.20 -24.06 0.58
C ALA A 74 -0.12 -23.07 1.73
N ASP A 75 1.03 -22.41 1.82
CA ASP A 75 1.08 -21.00 2.10
C ASP A 75 2.52 -20.52 1.90
N LEU A 76 2.80 -20.08 0.69
CA LEU A 76 3.23 -18.69 0.61
C LEU A 76 1.97 -17.87 0.37
N ALA A 77 1.03 -17.83 1.34
CA ALA A 77 0.25 -16.63 1.54
C ALA A 77 1.27 -15.50 1.51
N ALA A 78 1.05 -14.51 0.66
CA ALA A 78 1.86 -13.31 0.70
C ALA A 78 1.95 -12.90 2.18
N THR A 79 3.16 -12.82 2.71
CA THR A 79 3.38 -12.64 4.15
C THR A 79 2.50 -11.49 4.64
N VAL A 80 1.53 -11.80 5.49
CA VAL A 80 0.58 -10.82 6.02
C VAL A 80 1.26 -10.14 7.20
N TYR A 81 1.50 -8.85 7.05
CA TYR A 81 1.99 -7.99 8.12
C TYR A 81 0.80 -7.35 8.82
N HIS A 82 0.89 -7.21 10.14
CA HIS A 82 -0.13 -6.56 10.95
C HIS A 82 0.47 -5.57 11.94
N CYS A 83 -0.28 -4.51 12.18
CA CYS A 83 -0.08 -3.58 13.27
C CYS A 83 -1.39 -3.46 14.04
N ASP A 84 -1.39 -3.97 15.26
CA ASP A 84 -2.48 -3.81 16.21
C ASP A 84 -2.28 -2.55 17.03
N PHE A 85 -3.39 -1.93 17.40
CA PHE A 85 -3.44 -0.61 17.99
C PHE A 85 -4.34 -0.61 19.20
N GLU A 86 -3.78 -0.23 20.34
CA GLU A 86 -4.50 -0.05 21.59
C GLU A 86 -4.58 1.42 21.97
N ASN A 87 -5.76 1.86 22.39
CA ASN A 87 -5.98 3.21 22.87
C ASN A 87 -6.48 3.23 24.32
N ALA A 88 -5.56 3.32 25.27
CA ALA A 88 -5.88 3.49 26.68
C ALA A 88 -6.01 4.97 27.11
N THR A 89 -6.25 5.89 26.15
CA THR A 89 -6.45 7.33 26.41
C THR A 89 -7.93 7.71 26.36
N LYS A 90 -8.26 8.96 26.69
CA LYS A 90 -9.64 9.49 26.66
C LYS A 90 -10.08 9.99 25.27
N ASP A 91 -9.15 10.14 24.36
CA ASP A 91 -9.39 10.67 23.02
C ASP A 91 -9.53 9.53 22.01
N THR A 92 -10.43 9.67 21.04
CA THR A 92 -10.42 8.84 19.84
C THR A 92 -9.24 9.24 18.95
N TRP A 93 -8.51 8.25 18.43
CA TRP A 93 -7.35 8.45 17.55
C TRP A 93 -7.51 7.69 16.24
N THR A 94 -7.02 8.28 15.14
CA THR A 94 -6.74 7.53 13.91
C THR A 94 -5.27 7.12 13.93
N PHE A 95 -5.03 5.82 14.01
CA PHE A 95 -3.71 5.23 13.85
C PHE A 95 -3.47 5.05 12.36
N CYS A 96 -2.34 5.52 11.86
CA CYS A 96 -2.01 5.44 10.46
C CYS A 96 -0.59 4.92 10.26
N VAL A 97 -0.46 3.89 9.44
CA VAL A 97 0.77 3.43 8.83
C VAL A 97 0.94 4.14 7.49
N TYR A 98 2.08 4.78 7.29
CA TYR A 98 2.48 5.39 6.02
C TYR A 98 3.91 4.98 5.66
N GLN A 99 4.29 5.23 4.41
CA GLN A 99 5.57 4.80 3.85
C GLN A 99 6.36 6.00 3.35
N GLU A 100 7.68 5.94 3.51
CA GLU A 100 8.64 6.86 2.88
C GLU A 100 9.66 6.08 2.07
N PHE A 101 10.02 6.57 0.89
CA PHE A 101 11.01 5.94 0.02
C PHE A 101 12.28 6.81 -0.04
N PRO A 102 13.27 6.59 0.84
CA PRO A 102 14.44 7.47 0.96
C PRO A 102 15.26 7.54 -0.33
N GLY A 103 15.26 6.47 -1.15
CA GLY A 103 15.90 6.46 -2.47
C GLY A 103 15.16 7.22 -3.58
N SER A 104 14.08 7.95 -3.24
CA SER A 104 13.21 8.66 -4.19
C SER A 104 12.81 10.05 -3.65
N PRO A 105 13.67 11.08 -3.79
CA PRO A 105 13.44 12.37 -3.15
C PRO A 105 12.24 13.12 -3.72
N GLY A 106 11.46 13.77 -2.85
CA GLY A 106 10.32 14.67 -3.16
C GLY A 106 9.00 13.97 -3.47
N LEU A 107 8.85 12.72 -3.05
CA LEU A 107 7.55 12.06 -3.05
C LEU A 107 6.68 12.58 -1.90
N ASP A 108 5.38 12.67 -2.16
CA ASP A 108 4.37 12.88 -1.13
C ASP A 108 3.98 11.52 -0.54
N SER A 109 4.27 11.30 0.74
CA SER A 109 3.71 10.17 1.49
C SER A 109 2.24 10.43 1.81
N VAL A 110 1.41 9.40 1.73
CA VAL A 110 -0.03 9.53 2.03
C VAL A 110 -0.49 8.56 3.12
N SER A 111 -1.62 8.87 3.74
CA SER A 111 -2.32 7.95 4.63
C SER A 111 -2.64 6.64 3.90
N TRP A 112 -1.85 5.60 4.20
CA TRP A 112 -1.88 4.33 3.48
C TRP A 112 -2.71 3.28 4.18
N LYS A 113 -2.37 2.83 5.40
CA LYS A 113 -3.22 1.91 6.18
C LYS A 113 -3.63 2.63 7.46
N GLN A 114 -4.93 2.68 7.74
CA GLN A 114 -5.41 3.39 8.92
C GLN A 114 -6.64 2.74 9.52
N THR A 115 -6.80 2.93 10.83
CA THR A 115 -8.03 2.60 11.56
C THR A 115 -8.25 3.62 12.66
N THR A 116 -9.51 3.81 13.04
CA THR A 116 -9.90 4.73 14.11
C THR A 116 -10.23 3.92 15.36
N VAL A 117 -9.49 4.18 16.43
CA VAL A 117 -9.61 3.46 17.69
C VAL A 117 -10.26 4.38 18.73
N PRO A 118 -11.47 4.05 19.23
CA PRO A 118 -12.14 4.84 20.25
C PRO A 118 -11.41 4.75 21.60
N GLN A 119 -11.83 5.58 22.56
CA GLN A 119 -11.36 5.50 23.94
C GLN A 119 -11.49 4.06 24.47
N SER A 120 -10.41 3.57 25.11
CA SER A 120 -10.33 2.24 25.71
C SER A 120 -10.62 1.10 24.74
N GLY A 121 -10.41 1.32 23.43
CA GLY A 121 -10.62 0.34 22.39
C GLY A 121 -9.33 -0.19 21.78
N GLU A 122 -9.50 -1.16 20.90
CA GLU A 122 -8.46 -1.77 20.08
C GLU A 122 -8.92 -1.92 18.63
N SER A 123 -7.98 -1.92 17.69
CA SER A 123 -8.19 -2.25 16.28
C SER A 123 -6.84 -2.59 15.65
N GLY A 124 -6.81 -2.92 14.37
CA GLY A 124 -5.57 -3.19 13.67
C GLY A 124 -5.66 -2.85 12.20
N VAL A 125 -4.51 -2.89 11.54
CA VAL A 125 -4.42 -2.89 10.09
C VAL A 125 -3.52 -4.03 9.65
N GLU A 126 -3.87 -4.63 8.53
CA GLU A 126 -3.09 -5.69 7.89
C GLU A 126 -2.75 -5.31 6.45
N TRP A 127 -1.68 -5.89 5.93
CA TRP A 127 -1.35 -5.79 4.52
C TRP A 127 -0.48 -6.94 4.03
N VAL A 128 -0.55 -7.17 2.72
CA VAL A 128 0.38 -8.03 1.99
C VAL A 128 1.26 -7.23 1.06
N ILE A 129 2.45 -7.74 0.75
CA ILE A 129 3.33 -7.11 -0.25
C ILE A 129 2.83 -7.46 -1.65
N ASP A 130 1.87 -6.66 -2.13
CA ASP A 130 1.39 -6.67 -3.51
C ASP A 130 1.43 -5.25 -4.08
N TYR A 131 2.33 -5.00 -5.02
CA TYR A 131 2.62 -3.65 -5.51
C TYR A 131 1.59 -3.20 -6.56
N LEU A 132 1.34 -1.90 -6.59
CA LEU A 132 0.56 -1.26 -7.64
C LEU A 132 1.19 0.04 -8.12
N VAL A 133 0.89 0.39 -9.37
CA VAL A 133 1.04 1.74 -9.92
C VAL A 133 -0.33 2.41 -10.02
N GLY A 134 -0.37 3.74 -10.02
CA GLY A 134 -1.62 4.47 -10.19
C GLY A 134 -1.46 5.87 -10.74
N ILE A 135 -2.55 6.38 -11.31
CA ILE A 135 -2.75 7.79 -11.60
C ILE A 135 -3.69 8.32 -10.52
N VAL A 136 -3.35 9.46 -9.93
CA VAL A 136 -4.12 10.06 -8.84
C VAL A 136 -4.53 11.50 -9.16
N ASN A 137 -5.67 11.90 -8.61
CA ASN A 137 -6.14 13.27 -8.64
C ASN A 137 -5.94 13.90 -7.27
N TYR A 138 -5.33 15.07 -7.23
CA TYR A 138 -5.20 15.86 -6.01
C TYR A 138 -6.45 16.71 -5.80
N LYS A 139 -6.96 16.72 -4.57
CA LYS A 139 -8.00 17.64 -4.13
C LYS A 139 -7.64 18.20 -2.76
N GLN A 140 -7.70 19.52 -2.63
CA GLN A 140 -7.60 20.19 -1.33
C GLN A 140 -8.98 20.60 -0.84
N SER A 141 -9.31 20.24 0.40
CA SER A 141 -10.58 20.62 1.04
C SER A 141 -10.37 20.79 2.54
N GLY A 142 -10.77 21.93 3.10
CA GLY A 142 -10.62 22.21 4.53
C GLY A 142 -9.18 22.12 5.02
N GLY A 143 -8.23 22.65 4.23
CA GLY A 143 -6.79 22.59 4.52
C GLY A 143 -6.12 21.23 4.26
N LYS A 144 -6.88 20.16 4.01
CA LYS A 144 -6.36 18.80 3.79
C LYS A 144 -6.13 18.54 2.31
N GLY A 145 -4.89 18.23 1.94
CA GLY A 145 -4.55 17.73 0.61
C GLY A 145 -4.75 16.23 0.53
N VAL A 146 -5.58 15.76 -0.41
CA VAL A 146 -5.92 14.33 -0.54
C VAL A 146 -5.73 13.88 -1.98
N TYR A 147 -5.02 12.77 -2.16
CA TYR A 147 -4.93 12.08 -3.44
C TYR A 147 -5.98 10.98 -3.54
N LYS A 148 -6.68 10.92 -4.67
CA LYS A 148 -7.61 9.83 -5.00
C LYS A 148 -7.24 9.19 -6.32
N ALA A 149 -7.06 7.88 -6.33
CA ALA A 149 -6.73 7.16 -7.54
C ALA A 149 -7.87 7.23 -8.57
N SER A 150 -7.54 7.63 -9.80
CA SER A 150 -8.40 7.46 -10.97
C SER A 150 -8.20 6.09 -11.62
N GLN A 151 -6.99 5.53 -11.49
CA GLN A 151 -6.64 4.20 -11.96
C GLN A 151 -5.59 3.58 -11.04
N LYS A 152 -5.71 2.27 -10.78
CA LYS A 152 -4.70 1.45 -10.09
C LYS A 152 -4.52 0.16 -10.89
N LEU A 153 -3.28 -0.23 -11.15
CA LEU A 153 -2.94 -1.49 -11.80
C LEU A 153 -1.88 -2.20 -10.98
N GLY A 154 -2.05 -3.51 -10.78
CA GLY A 154 -1.04 -4.35 -10.12
C GLY A 154 0.27 -4.35 -10.90
N THR A 155 1.40 -4.41 -10.20
CA THR A 155 2.73 -4.35 -10.79
C THR A 155 3.73 -5.19 -10.00
N GLN A 156 4.95 -5.30 -10.51
CA GLN A 156 6.08 -5.95 -9.86
C GLN A 156 7.27 -5.00 -9.90
N LEU A 157 8.12 -5.07 -8.87
CA LEU A 157 9.39 -4.33 -8.87
C LEU A 157 10.20 -4.69 -10.12
N GLY A 158 10.87 -3.69 -10.70
CA GLY A 158 11.57 -3.79 -11.96
C GLY A 158 10.68 -3.56 -13.19
N GLN A 159 9.41 -3.18 -13.04
CA GLN A 159 8.54 -2.84 -14.16
C GLN A 159 8.52 -1.34 -14.48
N LYS A 160 8.30 -1.06 -15.77
CA LYS A 160 8.10 0.26 -16.34
C LYS A 160 6.68 0.38 -16.89
N TRP A 161 6.09 1.55 -16.71
CA TRP A 161 4.78 1.93 -17.21
C TRP A 161 4.83 3.25 -17.97
N ASP A 162 3.89 3.44 -18.88
CA ASP A 162 3.65 4.70 -19.57
C ASP A 162 2.26 5.23 -19.21
N THR A 163 2.18 6.52 -18.91
CA THR A 163 0.93 7.27 -18.85
C THR A 163 0.69 7.92 -20.20
N ARG A 164 -0.42 7.58 -20.87
CA ARG A 164 -0.78 8.10 -22.20
C ARG A 164 -2.21 8.64 -22.17
N MET A 165 -2.54 9.54 -23.11
CA MET A 165 -3.94 9.94 -23.32
C MET A 165 -4.62 8.92 -24.21
N GLU A 166 -5.68 8.29 -23.69
CA GLU A 166 -6.52 7.38 -24.46
C GLU A 166 -7.99 7.59 -24.09
N SER A 167 -8.85 7.66 -25.10
CA SER A 167 -10.30 7.88 -24.93
C SER A 167 -10.64 9.12 -24.07
N GLY A 168 -9.83 10.17 -24.16
CA GLY A 168 -10.06 11.43 -23.43
C GLY A 168 -9.62 11.43 -21.96
N ALA A 169 -8.91 10.40 -21.49
CA ALA A 169 -8.35 10.36 -20.14
C ALA A 169 -6.89 9.86 -20.12
N GLN A 170 -6.13 10.25 -19.08
CA GLN A 170 -4.82 9.66 -18.81
C GLN A 170 -5.00 8.20 -18.34
N GLN A 171 -4.26 7.28 -18.94
CA GLN A 171 -4.29 5.85 -18.62
C GLN A 171 -2.87 5.26 -18.59
N LEU A 172 -2.68 4.24 -17.75
CA LEU A 172 -1.44 3.49 -17.59
C LEU A 172 -1.37 2.28 -18.51
N PHE A 173 -0.20 2.07 -19.11
CA PHE A 173 0.13 0.93 -19.96
C PHE A 173 1.47 0.34 -19.54
N GLU A 174 1.58 -0.99 -19.50
CA GLU A 174 2.88 -1.64 -19.26
C GLU A 174 3.84 -1.31 -20.43
N ALA A 175 5.05 -0.88 -20.10
CA ALA A 175 6.04 -0.36 -21.05
C ALA A 175 7.39 -1.10 -20.97
N GLY A 176 7.45 -2.19 -20.21
CA GLY A 176 8.61 -3.08 -20.12
C GLY A 176 9.28 -3.03 -18.75
N SER A 177 10.61 -2.93 -18.72
CA SER A 177 11.41 -3.04 -17.50
C SER A 177 12.00 -1.69 -17.07
N ALA A 178 12.02 -1.46 -15.76
CA ALA A 178 12.75 -0.36 -15.15
C ALA A 178 14.27 -0.64 -15.16
N PRO A 179 15.12 0.39 -15.02
CA PRO A 179 16.58 0.23 -15.02
C PRO A 179 17.12 -0.65 -13.88
N GLN A 180 16.42 -0.70 -12.73
CA GLN A 180 16.81 -1.47 -11.56
C GLN A 180 15.66 -2.36 -11.07
N LYS A 181 16.00 -3.53 -10.51
CA LYS A 181 15.03 -4.53 -10.05
C LYS A 181 14.17 -4.08 -8.88
N ASN A 182 14.64 -3.14 -8.06
CA ASN A 182 13.90 -2.55 -6.93
C ASN A 182 13.11 -1.30 -7.33
N GLN A 183 13.05 -0.95 -8.62
CA GLN A 183 12.39 0.28 -9.08
C GLN A 183 11.05 0.02 -9.75
N LEU A 184 10.15 0.98 -9.59
CA LEU A 184 9.03 1.20 -10.48
C LEU A 184 9.26 2.52 -11.22
N LEU A 185 9.10 2.49 -12.54
CA LEU A 185 9.24 3.68 -13.38
C LEU A 185 7.92 3.95 -14.10
N ILE A 186 7.43 5.18 -14.06
CA ILE A 186 6.22 5.58 -14.78
C ILE A 186 6.56 6.81 -15.63
N ASP A 187 6.67 6.63 -16.93
CA ASP A 187 6.89 7.72 -17.88
C ASP A 187 5.57 8.44 -18.14
N ASN A 188 5.58 9.77 -18.14
CA ASN A 188 4.45 10.54 -18.58
C ASN A 188 4.58 10.91 -20.05
N SER A 189 3.84 10.23 -20.92
CA SER A 189 3.76 10.51 -22.37
C SER A 189 2.37 11.01 -22.78
N SER A 190 1.61 11.57 -21.84
CA SER A 190 0.20 11.94 -22.05
C SER A 190 0.00 13.32 -22.69
N GLY A 191 1.03 14.17 -22.74
CA GLY A 191 0.89 15.56 -23.15
C GLY A 191 0.31 16.49 -22.06
N LEU A 192 0.01 15.99 -20.87
CA LEU A 192 -0.51 16.74 -19.72
C LEU A 192 0.37 16.51 -18.48
N LEU A 193 0.22 17.33 -17.44
CA LEU A 193 0.76 17.01 -16.11
C LEU A 193 0.06 15.77 -15.55
N ALA A 194 0.79 14.91 -14.85
CA ALA A 194 0.25 13.73 -14.19
C ALA A 194 0.71 13.64 -12.75
N ASN A 195 -0.16 13.21 -11.83
CA ASN A 195 0.27 12.75 -10.51
C ASN A 195 0.33 11.23 -10.55
N LEU A 196 1.55 10.72 -10.45
CA LEU A 196 1.87 9.31 -10.63
C LEU A 196 2.19 8.72 -9.27
N ALA A 197 1.69 7.53 -9.00
CA ALA A 197 1.70 6.97 -7.68
C ALA A 197 2.11 5.51 -7.70
N VAL A 198 2.65 5.07 -6.57
CA VAL A 198 2.85 3.65 -6.29
C VAL A 198 2.28 3.33 -4.91
N GLY A 199 1.95 2.06 -4.74
CA GLY A 199 1.25 1.60 -3.56
C GLY A 199 1.47 0.13 -3.32
N MET A 200 0.80 -0.34 -2.29
CA MET A 200 0.82 -1.72 -1.88
C MET A 200 -0.54 -2.12 -1.31
N ASP A 201 -0.90 -3.38 -1.46
CA ASP A 201 -2.11 -3.97 -0.87
C ASP A 201 -3.37 -3.18 -1.22
N GLY A 202 -3.57 -2.98 -2.52
CA GLY A 202 -4.73 -2.32 -3.08
C GLY A 202 -4.79 -0.80 -2.90
N ASP A 203 -3.89 -0.17 -2.14
CA ASP A 203 -3.94 1.27 -1.84
C ASP A 203 -2.66 2.01 -2.23
N ILE A 204 -2.79 3.31 -2.56
CA ILE A 204 -1.67 4.21 -2.84
C ILE A 204 -0.92 4.54 -1.55
N ALA A 205 0.42 4.56 -1.59
CA ALA A 205 1.26 4.86 -0.44
C ALA A 205 2.12 6.11 -0.63
N VAL A 206 2.64 6.33 -1.85
CA VAL A 206 3.45 7.50 -2.19
C VAL A 206 3.10 8.04 -3.57
N VAL A 207 3.25 9.35 -3.75
CA VAL A 207 2.87 10.06 -4.98
C VAL A 207 4.02 10.96 -5.44
N ARG A 208 4.31 10.92 -6.74
CA ARG A 208 5.09 11.92 -7.46
C ARG A 208 4.11 12.88 -8.12
N SER A 209 3.99 14.09 -7.59
CA SER A 209 3.07 15.09 -8.12
C SER A 209 3.63 15.81 -9.35
N ASN A 210 2.73 16.32 -10.19
CA ASN A 210 3.03 17.24 -11.30
C ASN A 210 4.18 16.78 -12.22
N VAL A 211 4.18 15.52 -12.61
CA VAL A 211 5.14 14.97 -13.58
C VAL A 211 4.81 15.53 -14.94
N TYR A 212 5.74 16.27 -15.55
CA TYR A 212 5.58 16.83 -16.89
C TYR A 212 5.58 15.74 -17.96
N SER A 213 4.86 15.99 -19.05
CA SER A 213 4.97 15.13 -20.23
C SER A 213 6.40 15.12 -20.76
N GLY A 214 6.90 13.94 -21.15
CA GLY A 214 8.29 13.69 -21.51
C GLY A 214 9.22 13.35 -20.34
N ASN A 215 8.74 13.46 -19.08
CA ASN A 215 9.49 13.08 -17.88
C ASN A 215 8.93 11.82 -17.23
N ALA A 216 9.66 11.26 -16.27
CA ALA A 216 9.29 10.05 -15.55
C ALA A 216 9.20 10.25 -14.04
N ALA A 217 8.28 9.53 -13.40
CA ALA A 217 8.30 9.29 -11.97
C ALA A 217 9.06 8.00 -11.69
N GLN A 218 10.18 8.12 -10.98
CA GLN A 218 10.97 6.99 -10.53
C GLN A 218 10.73 6.74 -9.04
N PHE A 219 10.46 5.49 -8.69
CA PHE A 219 10.25 5.02 -7.34
C PHE A 219 11.21 3.88 -7.04
N THR A 220 12.26 4.15 -6.27
CA THR A 220 13.12 3.15 -5.64
C THR A 220 12.39 2.60 -4.41
N VAL A 221 11.87 1.38 -4.52
CA VAL A 221 10.95 0.81 -3.54
C VAL A 221 11.72 0.11 -2.41
N GLU A 222 12.20 0.92 -1.48
CA GLU A 222 12.84 0.50 -0.23
C GLU A 222 12.12 1.21 0.92
N PRO A 223 10.87 0.80 1.23
CA PRO A 223 10.02 1.54 2.14
C PRO A 223 10.55 1.54 3.57
N ILE A 224 10.56 2.71 4.18
CA ILE A 224 10.52 2.85 5.63
C ILE A 224 9.06 3.04 6.02
N TYR A 225 8.57 2.17 6.91
CA TYR A 225 7.22 2.24 7.44
C TYR A 225 7.22 3.03 8.75
N TRP A 226 6.20 3.86 8.91
CA TRP A 226 6.00 4.69 10.09
C TRP A 226 4.58 4.54 10.58
N VAL A 227 4.39 4.57 11.91
CA VAL A 227 3.07 4.69 12.53
C VAL A 227 2.98 5.99 13.33
N ALA A 228 1.86 6.71 13.21
CA ALA A 228 1.62 7.93 13.98
C ALA A 228 0.13 8.10 14.31
N LEU A 229 -0.15 8.99 15.26
CA LEU A 229 -1.50 9.31 15.74
C LEU A 229 -2.01 10.59 15.09
N TYR A 230 -3.26 10.57 14.64
CA TYR A 230 -3.91 11.69 13.96
C TYR A 230 -5.32 11.94 14.50
N LYS A 231 -5.85 13.14 14.20
CA LYS A 231 -7.27 13.48 14.31
C LYS A 231 -7.88 13.60 12.92
N ASP A 232 -8.98 12.88 12.69
CA ASP A 232 -9.80 12.98 11.48
C ASP A 232 -9.03 12.75 10.17
N LEU A 233 -8.04 11.85 10.18
CA LEU A 233 -7.22 11.57 8.99
C LEU A 233 -8.03 10.83 7.92
N VAL A 234 -7.95 11.31 6.69
CA VAL A 234 -8.63 10.68 5.55
C VAL A 234 -7.64 9.82 4.77
N LYS A 235 -8.10 8.67 4.27
CA LYS A 235 -7.32 7.80 3.37
C LYS A 235 -6.81 8.60 2.17
N GLY A 236 -5.52 8.49 1.86
CA GLY A 236 -4.87 9.24 0.78
C GLY A 236 -4.56 10.71 1.10
N GLU A 237 -4.80 11.17 2.34
CA GLU A 237 -4.35 12.49 2.81
C GLU A 237 -2.83 12.55 2.87
N VAL A 238 -2.24 13.66 2.42
CA VAL A 238 -0.79 13.87 2.42
C VAL A 238 -0.28 13.98 3.85
N ILE A 239 0.74 13.17 4.18
CA ILE A 239 1.43 13.21 5.47
C ILE A 239 2.51 14.30 5.40
N SER A 240 2.26 15.43 6.06
CA SER A 240 3.11 16.62 5.94
C SER A 240 3.20 17.42 7.25
N GLY A 241 3.38 16.71 8.37
CA GLY A 241 3.42 17.34 9.70
C GLY A 241 2.04 17.51 10.37
N ASN A 242 1.01 16.87 9.80
CA ASN A 242 -0.37 16.86 10.33
C ASN A 242 -0.59 15.79 11.42
N GLN A 243 0.43 15.01 11.78
CA GLN A 243 0.36 14.08 12.91
C GLN A 243 0.25 14.83 14.23
N ILE A 244 -0.54 14.28 15.14
CA ILE A 244 -0.67 14.80 16.51
C ILE A 244 0.48 14.29 17.37
N HIS A 245 0.89 13.02 17.20
CA HIS A 245 2.00 12.43 17.96
C HIS A 245 2.66 11.26 17.22
N GLY A 246 3.91 10.96 17.58
CA GLY A 246 4.81 10.11 16.79
C GLY A 246 5.62 10.94 15.77
N PRO A 247 6.14 10.33 14.68
CA PRO A 247 5.98 8.92 14.28
C PRO A 247 6.90 7.97 15.05
N LEU A 248 6.56 6.68 15.01
CA LEU A 248 7.42 5.57 15.43
C LEU A 248 7.77 4.70 14.21
N PRO A 249 9.03 4.26 14.04
CA PRO A 249 9.39 3.36 12.96
C PRO A 249 8.74 1.99 13.18
N VAL A 250 8.22 1.40 12.11
CA VAL A 250 7.66 0.05 12.10
C VAL A 250 8.74 -0.90 11.59
N LYS A 251 9.31 -1.71 12.48
CA LYS A 251 10.39 -2.66 12.16
C LYS A 251 10.04 -4.06 12.64
N PHE A 252 9.82 -4.94 11.69
CA PHE A 252 9.62 -6.36 11.91
C PHE A 252 10.98 -7.05 12.08
N ALA A 253 11.30 -7.51 13.30
CA ALA A 253 12.55 -8.19 13.60
C ALA A 253 12.37 -9.70 13.65
N GLY A 254 13.40 -10.47 13.26
CA GLY A 254 13.44 -11.92 13.49
C GLY A 254 12.34 -12.72 12.81
N GLY A 255 11.80 -12.25 11.67
CA GLY A 255 10.70 -12.92 10.98
C GLY A 255 9.31 -12.68 11.58
N ALA A 256 9.20 -11.82 12.60
CA ALA A 256 7.90 -11.38 13.09
C ALA A 256 7.10 -10.69 11.98
N THR A 257 5.79 -10.90 11.97
CA THR A 257 4.87 -10.20 11.06
C THR A 257 3.83 -9.39 11.83
N SER A 258 3.90 -9.43 13.17
CA SER A 258 3.04 -8.76 14.13
C SER A 258 3.76 -7.66 14.86
N LEU A 259 3.09 -6.52 15.06
CA LEU A 259 3.49 -5.50 16.01
C LEU A 259 2.26 -4.94 16.72
N VAL A 260 2.39 -4.66 18.02
CA VAL A 260 1.36 -3.97 18.80
C VAL A 260 1.87 -2.58 19.18
N PHE A 261 1.06 -1.55 18.93
CA PHE A 261 1.34 -0.18 19.36
C PHE A 261 0.25 0.32 20.30
N ARG A 262 0.66 1.02 21.35
CA ARG A 262 -0.24 1.45 22.41
C ARG A 262 -0.09 2.94 22.70
N ALA A 263 -1.21 3.63 22.81
CA ALA A 263 -1.30 4.98 23.34
C ALA A 263 -1.89 4.98 24.76
N TYR A 264 -1.24 5.63 25.72
CA TYR A 264 -1.71 5.71 27.11
C TYR A 264 -1.20 6.98 27.81
N ILE A 265 -1.70 7.23 29.02
CA ILE A 265 -1.26 8.34 29.88
C ILE A 265 -0.54 7.75 31.09
N ASP A 266 0.69 8.19 31.32
CA ASP A 266 1.48 7.90 32.52
C ASP A 266 1.71 9.20 33.30
N GLY A 267 0.95 9.39 34.39
CA GLY A 267 0.93 10.63 35.16
C GLY A 267 0.51 11.83 34.31
N GLN A 268 1.46 12.73 34.02
CA GLN A 268 1.26 13.93 33.19
C GLN A 268 1.86 13.78 31.78
N THR A 269 2.23 12.56 31.39
CA THR A 269 2.89 12.27 30.13
C THR A 269 1.97 11.43 29.25
N PHE A 270 1.78 11.86 28.02
CA PHE A 270 1.23 11.02 26.97
C PHE A 270 2.33 10.13 26.41
N VAL A 271 2.06 8.83 26.32
CA VAL A 271 3.00 7.84 25.80
C VAL A 271 2.37 7.16 24.58
N PHE A 272 3.15 7.06 23.51
CA PHE A 272 2.87 6.21 22.37
C PHE A 272 4.07 5.30 22.15
N GLU A 273 3.87 4.00 22.19
CA GLU A 273 4.97 3.02 22.12
C GLU A 273 4.60 1.77 21.34
N GLN A 274 5.63 1.05 20.90
CA GLN A 274 5.53 -0.34 20.47
C GLN A 274 5.73 -1.24 21.70
N GLU A 275 4.77 -2.12 21.95
CA GLU A 275 4.77 -2.99 23.12
C GLU A 275 6.01 -3.88 23.18
N GLY A 276 6.56 -4.07 24.39
CA GLY A 276 7.72 -4.95 24.61
C GLY A 276 9.03 -4.40 24.09
N THR A 277 9.11 -3.13 23.71
CA THR A 277 10.33 -2.51 23.18
C THR A 277 10.64 -1.15 23.82
N SER A 278 11.79 -0.57 23.48
CA SER A 278 12.14 0.82 23.79
C SER A 278 11.67 1.82 22.74
N ASN A 279 10.97 1.37 21.69
CA ASN A 279 10.48 2.21 20.61
C ASN A 279 9.24 2.99 21.08
N ARG A 280 9.46 4.20 21.63
CA ARG A 280 8.42 5.04 22.20
C ARG A 280 8.65 6.52 21.94
N SER A 281 7.56 7.27 21.92
CA SER A 281 7.52 8.72 21.84
C SER A 281 6.63 9.25 22.95
N THR A 282 7.10 10.28 23.64
CA THR A 282 6.41 10.87 24.78
C THR A 282 6.27 12.36 24.63
N ALA A 283 5.15 12.91 25.12
CA ALA A 283 4.93 14.35 25.20
C ALA A 283 4.19 14.70 26.49
N PRO A 284 4.40 15.90 27.08
CA PRO A 284 3.55 16.39 28.16
C PRO A 284 2.08 16.41 27.74
N LEU A 285 1.17 16.03 28.65
CA LEU A 285 -0.26 15.99 28.36
C LEU A 285 -0.82 17.36 27.97
N THR A 286 -0.26 18.44 28.52
CA THR A 286 -0.61 19.82 28.19
C THR A 286 -0.29 20.16 26.72
N GLU A 287 0.83 19.66 26.21
CA GLU A 287 1.21 19.84 24.81
C GLU A 287 0.25 19.09 23.89
N MET A 288 -0.09 17.85 24.25
CA MET A 288 -1.05 17.04 23.50
C MET A 288 -2.43 17.70 23.42
N GLN A 289 -2.91 18.23 24.55
CA GLN A 289 -4.18 18.98 24.59
C GLN A 289 -4.15 20.22 23.69
N ALA A 290 -3.02 20.93 23.65
CA ALA A 290 -2.85 22.08 22.76
C ALA A 290 -2.88 21.68 21.27
N ARG A 291 -2.20 20.58 20.90
CA ARG A 291 -2.21 20.04 19.53
C ARG A 291 -3.61 19.60 19.09
N ILE A 292 -4.34 18.87 19.96
CA ILE A 292 -5.73 18.47 19.69
C ILE A 292 -6.61 19.71 19.47
N ALA A 293 -6.52 20.69 20.37
CA ALA A 293 -7.33 21.91 20.29
C ALA A 293 -7.03 22.74 19.03
N ALA A 294 -5.80 22.70 18.50
CA ALA A 294 -5.44 23.38 17.27
C ALA A 294 -6.13 22.75 16.04
N VAL A 295 -6.24 21.42 16.00
CA VAL A 295 -6.82 20.68 14.87
C VAL A 295 -8.35 20.62 14.94
N SER A 296 -8.95 20.65 16.13
CA SER A 296 -10.42 20.63 16.31
C SER A 296 -11.11 21.99 16.12
N ARG A 297 -10.39 23.08 15.83
CA ARG A 297 -11.01 24.38 15.53
C ARG A 297 -11.49 24.40 14.07
N PRO A 298 -12.80 24.41 13.79
CA PRO A 298 -13.26 24.69 12.44
C PRO A 298 -12.82 26.11 12.05
N ASP A 299 -12.33 26.27 10.82
CA ASP A 299 -11.94 27.55 10.22
C ASP A 299 -12.96 28.65 10.57
N ARG A 300 -12.61 29.50 11.54
CA ARG A 300 -13.39 30.69 11.89
C ARG A 300 -13.12 31.86 10.93
N ALA A 301 -12.57 31.57 9.75
CA ALA A 301 -12.09 32.54 8.77
C ALA A 301 -12.93 32.59 7.49
N LEU A 302 -14.25 32.31 7.55
CA LEU A 302 -15.20 32.67 6.49
C LEU A 302 -16.52 33.14 7.10
N ARG A 303 -16.46 34.17 7.94
CA ARG A 303 -17.60 35.08 8.12
C ARG A 303 -17.17 36.44 7.63
N SER A 304 -17.41 36.71 6.35
CA SER A 304 -17.42 38.07 5.82
C SER A 304 -18.29 38.94 6.73
N PRO A 305 -17.85 40.14 7.13
CA PRO A 305 -18.75 41.08 7.76
C PRO A 305 -19.87 41.37 6.75
N ARG A 306 -21.12 41.08 7.11
CA ARG A 306 -22.25 41.70 6.45
C ARG A 306 -22.08 43.20 6.65
N LEU A 307 -21.67 43.90 5.60
CA LEU A 307 -21.86 45.34 5.52
C LEU A 307 -23.37 45.58 5.68
N ALA A 308 -23.72 46.17 6.82
CA ALA A 308 -25.04 46.71 7.04
C ALA A 308 -25.23 47.85 6.04
N ALA A 309 -26.11 47.63 5.04
CA ALA A 309 -26.66 48.71 4.28
C ALA A 309 -27.46 49.59 5.26
N THR A 310 -26.91 50.76 5.57
CA THR A 310 -27.64 51.84 6.21
C THR A 310 -28.13 52.76 5.10
N SER A 311 -29.47 52.93 5.10
CA SER A 311 -30.30 54.01 4.53
C SER A 311 -29.84 54.72 3.25
#